data_AF-A0A3D6CK86-F1
#
_entry.id   AF-A0A3D6CK86-F1
#
_cell.length_a   1.000
_cell.length_b   1.000
_cell.length_c   1.000
_cell.angle_alpha   90.00
_cell.angle_beta   90.00
_cell.angle_gamma   90.00
#
_symmetry.space_group_name_H-M   'P 1'
#
loop_
_entity.id
_entity.type
_entity.pdbx_description
1 polymer ?
#
loop_
_entity_poly.entity_id
_entity_poly.type
_entity_poly.pdbx_seq_one_letter_code
_entity_poly.pdbx_strand_id
1 'polypeptide(L)' 'MHKPYGMISQFINPAKRKKKLLGDLYSFPKGTMAIGRLDVPSEGLLLLTTDG' A
#
# COMPACT_ATOMS: atom_id res chain seq x y z
N MET A 1 8.08 0.56 5.46
CA MET A 1 8.30 0.09 4.07
C MET A 1 8.71 1.26 3.20
N HIS A 2 9.59 1.06 2.21
CA HIS A 2 9.81 2.06 1.16
C HIS A 2 8.83 1.79 0.00
N LYS A 3 7.86 2.68 -0.19
CA LYS A 3 6.83 2.56 -1.24
C LYS A 3 7.43 2.95 -2.60
N PRO A 4 7.34 2.09 -3.63
CA PRO A 4 7.75 2.42 -4.99
C PRO A 4 6.76 3.35 -5.72
N TYR A 5 7.24 4.00 -6.78
CA TYR A 5 6.46 4.87 -7.64
C TYR A 5 5.37 4.10 -8.37
N GLY A 6 4.23 4.75 -8.61
CA GLY A 6 3.16 4.20 -9.44
C GLY A 6 2.28 3.16 -8.73
N MET A 7 2.33 3.10 -7.40
CA MET A 7 1.50 2.21 -6.58
C MET A 7 0.59 3.00 -5.65
N ILE A 8 -0.55 2.44 -5.29
CA ILE A 8 -1.41 3.04 -4.26
C ILE A 8 -0.97 2.55 -2.89
N SER A 9 -1.03 3.44 -1.90
CA SER A 9 -0.83 3.14 -0.48
C SER A 9 -1.99 2.32 0.14
N GLN A 10 -2.39 1.22 -0.50
CA GLN A 10 -3.51 0.36 -0.08
C GLN A 10 -3.22 -1.12 -0.37
N PHE A 11 -3.83 -2.00 0.41
CA PHE A 11 -3.74 -3.47 0.26
C PHE A 11 -4.95 -4.09 -0.44
N ILE A 12 -6.07 -3.36 -0.51
CA ILE A 12 -7.30 -3.78 -1.16
C ILE A 12 -7.63 -2.74 -2.23
N ASN A 13 -8.01 -3.16 -3.43
CA ASN A 13 -8.41 -2.24 -4.49
C ASN A 13 -9.92 -1.96 -4.38
N PRO A 14 -10.34 -0.74 -4.02
CA PRO A 14 -11.77 -0.40 -3.96
C PRO A 14 -12.37 -0.13 -5.36
N ALA A 15 -11.54 -0.02 -6.41
CA ALA A 15 -12.00 0.37 -7.73
C ALA A 15 -12.19 -0.82 -8.69
N LYS A 16 -13.13 -0.67 -9.65
CA LYS A 16 -13.37 -1.66 -10.72
C LYS A 16 -12.15 -1.87 -11.64
N ARG A 17 -11.28 -0.87 -11.79
CA ARG A 17 -10.05 -0.95 -12.60
C ARG A 17 -8.90 -1.49 -11.75
N LYS A 18 -8.15 -2.46 -12.30
CA LYS A 18 -6.92 -2.97 -11.67
C LYS A 18 -5.89 -1.85 -11.47
N LYS A 19 -5.33 -1.78 -10.28
CA LYS A 19 -4.24 -0.88 -9.89
C LYS A 19 -3.19 -1.68 -9.12
N LYS A 20 -1.94 -1.19 -9.11
CA LYS A 20 -0.84 -1.81 -8.35
C LYS A 20 -1.00 -1.47 -6.86
N LEU A 21 -1.09 -2.49 -6.01
CA LEU A 21 -1.33 -2.39 -4.57
C LEU A 21 -0.08 -2.78 -3.78
N LEU A 22 0.05 -2.31 -2.55
CA LEU A 22 1.17 -2.69 -1.68
C LEU A 22 1.24 -4.20 -1.46
N GLY A 23 0.08 -4.87 -1.42
CA GLY A 23 -0.01 -6.33 -1.27
C GLY A 23 0.59 -7.13 -2.43
N ASP A 24 0.85 -6.51 -3.58
CA ASP A 24 1.47 -7.18 -4.73
C ASP A 24 3.00 -7.31 -4.57
N LEU A 25 3.61 -6.60 -3.62
CA LEU A 25 5.07 -6.51 -3.49
C LEU A 25 5.68 -7.65 -2.68
N TYR A 26 5.02 -8.06 -1.58
CA TYR A 26 5.53 -9.05 -0.63
C TYR A 26 4.37 -9.78 0.06
N SER A 27 4.66 -10.88 0.76
CA SER A 27 3.70 -11.56 1.62
C SER A 27 3.57 -10.84 2.96
N PHE A 28 2.64 -9.90 3.05
CA PHE A 28 2.35 -9.19 4.31
C PHE A 28 1.46 -10.02 5.24
N PRO A 29 1.59 -9.87 6.57
CA PRO A 29 0.65 -10.46 7.52
C PRO A 29 -0.81 -10.07 7.23
N LYS A 30 -1.75 -10.96 7.53
CA LYS A 30 -3.18 -10.68 7.37
C LYS A 30 -3.58 -9.47 8.22
N GLY A 31 -4.38 -8.57 7.65
CA GLY A 31 -4.82 -7.35 8.34
C GLY A 31 -3.83 -6.19 8.24
N THR A 32 -2.71 -6.34 7.52
CA THR A 32 -1.77 -5.23 7.29
C THR A 32 -2.47 -4.06 6.59
N MET A 33 -2.26 -2.87 7.11
CA MET A 33 -2.77 -1.61 6.60
C MET A 33 -1.71 -0.51 6.70
N ALA A 34 -1.85 0.53 5.88
CA ALA A 34 -0.93 1.66 5.87
C ALA A 34 -1.32 2.70 6.93
N ILE A 35 -0.35 3.16 7.72
CA ILE A 35 -0.50 4.34 8.59
C ILE A 35 -0.20 5.57 7.73
N GLY A 36 -1.24 6.37 7.47
CA GLY A 36 -1.14 7.52 6.58
C GLY A 36 -1.14 7.12 5.10
N ARG A 37 -0.87 8.09 4.22
CA ARG A 37 -0.96 7.91 2.76
C ARG A 37 0.13 8.66 2.03
N LEU A 38 0.73 7.99 1.06
CA LEU A 38 1.47 8.59 -0.03
C LEU A 38 0.67 8.47 -1.32
N ASP A 39 0.75 9.49 -2.17
CA ASP A 39 0.08 9.49 -3.46
C ASP A 39 0.77 8.55 -4.45
N VAL A 40 0.07 8.21 -5.52
CA VAL A 40 0.56 7.29 -6.57
C VAL A 40 1.91 7.73 -7.16
N PRO A 41 2.12 9.02 -7.52
CA PRO A 41 3.40 9.47 -8.05
C PRO A 41 4.46 9.73 -6.96
N SER A 42 4.22 9.36 -5.71
CA SER A 42 5.19 9.51 -4.62
C SER A 42 5.92 8.21 -4.34
N GLU A 43 7.19 8.34 -3.95
CA GLU A 43 8.02 7.30 -3.35
C GLU A 43 8.41 7.72 -1.94
N GLY A 44 8.70 6.77 -1.05
CA GLY A 44 9.21 7.11 0.26
C GLY A 44 8.79 6.17 1.38
N LEU A 45 9.09 6.60 2.60
CA LEU A 45 8.76 5.85 3.81
C LEU A 45 7.24 5.83 4.04
N LEU A 46 6.69 4.63 4.13
CA LEU A 46 5.31 4.37 4.53
C LEU A 46 5.31 3.39 5.72
N LEU A 47 4.68 3.80 6.81
CA LEU A 47 4.52 2.98 8.00
C LEU A 47 3.32 2.04 7.81
N LEU A 48 3.44 0.81 8.31
CA LEU A 48 2.42 -0.23 8.21
C LEU A 48 2.11 -0.78 9.60
N THR A 49 0.86 -1.18 9.83
CA THR A 49 0.40 -1.81 11.07
C THR A 49 -0.54 -2.96 10.74
N THR A 50 -0.70 -3.90 11.67
CA THR A 50 -1.77 -4.91 11.67
C THR A 50 -2.84 -4.62 12.71
N ASP A 51 -2.67 -3.53 13.46
CA ASP A 51 -3.55 -3.06 14.53
C ASP A 51 -4.02 -1.65 14.16
N GLY A 52 -5.33 -1.49 13.99
CA GLY A 52 -5.95 -0.33 13.33
C GLY A 52 -7.19 0.15 14.04
#